data_AF-A0A160TKN8-F1
#
_entry.id   AF-A0A160TKN8-F1
#
_cell.length_a   1.000
_cell.length_b   1.000
_cell.length_c   1.000
_cell.angle_alpha   90.00
_cell.angle_beta   90.00
_cell.angle_gamma   90.00
#
_symmetry.space_group_name_H-M   'P 1'
#
loop_
_entity.id
_entity.type
_entity.pdbx_description
1 polymer ?
#
loop_
_entity_poly.entity_id
_entity_poly.type
_entity_poly.pdbx_seq_one_letter_code
_entity_poly.pdbx_strand_id
1 'polypeptide(L)'
;MRSQVRSQRAAAEGALAAYKQTVLTALEDVENALTALQSAKDRQAQFAIALDAATNSAILSRSQYRAGLTDITTLNTNESALLSAQNGLSNARADQAQALVQLYLALGGGWDSNAVPQAPAAQLPRE
;
A
#
# COMPACT_ATOMS: atom_id res chain seq x y z
N MET A 1 -48.22 -20.24 -6.85
CA MET A 1 -47.28 -20.52 -7.97
C MET A 1 -46.65 -19.27 -8.59
N ARG A 2 -47.38 -18.38 -9.28
CA ARG A 2 -46.78 -17.19 -9.96
C ARG A 2 -46.06 -16.20 -9.04
N SER A 3 -46.56 -16.00 -7.81
CA SER A 3 -45.90 -15.14 -6.82
C SER A 3 -44.54 -15.70 -6.38
N GLN A 4 -44.47 -17.02 -6.17
CA GLN A 4 -43.24 -17.71 -5.79
C GLN A 4 -42.18 -17.61 -6.89
N VAL A 5 -42.56 -17.82 -8.16
CA VAL A 5 -41.64 -17.67 -9.30
C VAL A 5 -41.10 -16.24 -9.41
N ARG A 6 -41.95 -15.22 -9.19
CA ARG A 6 -41.49 -13.82 -9.19
C ARG A 6 -40.51 -13.52 -8.04
N SER A 7 -40.80 -14.03 -6.84
CA SER A 7 -39.91 -13.88 -5.69
C SER A 7 -38.55 -14.53 -5.93
N GLN A 8 -38.53 -15.76 -6.47
CA GLN A 8 -37.29 -16.46 -6.80
C GLN A 8 -36.48 -15.74 -7.89
N ARG A 9 -37.16 -15.18 -8.90
CA ARG A 9 -36.49 -14.38 -9.95
C ARG A 9 -35.86 -13.11 -9.39
N ALA A 10 -36.58 -12.39 -8.52
CA ALA A 10 -36.05 -11.20 -7.86
C ALA A 10 -34.84 -11.54 -6.97
N ALA A 11 -34.87 -12.66 -6.26
CA ALA A 11 -33.73 -13.13 -5.46
C ALA A 11 -32.50 -13.45 -6.33
N ALA A 12 -32.69 -14.08 -7.49
CA ALA A 12 -31.61 -14.36 -8.44
C ALA A 12 -31.01 -13.08 -9.04
N GLU A 13 -31.86 -12.10 -9.40
CA GLU A 13 -31.42 -10.79 -9.88
C GLU A 13 -30.61 -10.04 -8.79
N GLY A 14 -31.06 -10.10 -7.53
CA GLY A 14 -30.32 -9.56 -6.38
C GLY A 14 -28.97 -10.24 -6.16
N ALA A 15 -28.89 -11.57 -6.25
CA ALA A 15 -27.64 -12.32 -6.13
C ALA A 15 -26.65 -11.97 -7.25
N LEU A 16 -27.13 -11.81 -8.49
CA LEU A 16 -26.30 -11.39 -9.61
C LEU A 16 -25.77 -9.96 -9.42
N ALA A 17 -26.59 -9.04 -8.90
CA ALA A 17 -26.16 -7.68 -8.59
C ALA A 17 -25.09 -7.66 -7.49
N ALA A 18 -25.28 -8.45 -6.43
CA ALA A 18 -24.30 -8.58 -5.35
C ALA A 18 -22.95 -9.13 -5.87
N TYR A 19 -22.99 -10.17 -6.70
CA TYR A 19 -21.78 -10.70 -7.33
C TYR A 19 -21.05 -9.65 -8.16
N LYS A 20 -21.77 -8.89 -9.01
CA LYS A 20 -21.18 -7.81 -9.80
C LYS A 20 -20.53 -6.75 -8.91
N GLN A 21 -21.19 -6.37 -7.83
CA GLN A 21 -20.64 -5.40 -6.88
C GLN A 21 -19.35 -5.91 -6.25
N THR A 22 -19.31 -7.17 -5.81
CA THR A 22 -18.09 -7.78 -5.24
C THR A 22 -16.92 -7.77 -6.23
N VAL A 23 -17.17 -8.10 -7.49
CA VAL A 23 -16.14 -8.07 -8.54
C VAL A 23 -15.62 -6.65 -8.78
N LEU A 24 -16.50 -5.66 -8.83
CA LEU A 24 -16.11 -4.25 -9.03
C LEU A 24 -15.30 -3.73 -7.84
N THR A 25 -15.71 -4.05 -6.60
CA THR A 25 -14.96 -3.67 -5.40
C THR A 25 -13.58 -4.34 -5.36
N ALA A 26 -13.47 -5.61 -5.73
CA ALA A 26 -12.18 -6.29 -5.80
C ALA A 26 -11.25 -5.68 -6.86
N LEU A 27 -11.80 -5.24 -8.00
CA LEU A 27 -11.01 -4.55 -9.03
C LEU A 27 -10.49 -3.20 -8.49
N GLU A 28 -11.36 -2.42 -7.84
CA GLU A 28 -10.99 -1.14 -7.21
C GLU A 28 -9.89 -1.32 -6.16
N ASP A 29 -10.00 -2.33 -5.30
CA ASP A 29 -8.99 -2.63 -4.28
C ASP A 29 -7.61 -2.93 -4.89
N VAL A 30 -7.57 -3.68 -6.00
CA VAL A 30 -6.33 -3.99 -6.73
C VAL A 30 -5.74 -2.74 -7.39
N GLU A 31 -6.57 -1.91 -8.03
CA GLU A 31 -6.13 -0.66 -8.66
C GLU A 31 -5.55 0.32 -7.63
N ASN A 32 -6.20 0.45 -6.48
CA ASN A 32 -5.73 1.23 -5.36
C ASN A 32 -4.38 0.72 -4.83
N ALA A 33 -4.24 -0.60 -4.66
CA ALA A 33 -3.00 -1.20 -4.17
C ALA A 33 -1.83 -1.06 -5.17
N LEU A 34 -2.09 -1.20 -6.48
CA LEU A 34 -1.09 -0.96 -7.53
C LEU A 34 -0.60 0.49 -7.52
N THR A 35 -1.53 1.43 -7.43
CA THR A 35 -1.22 2.87 -7.39
C THR A 35 -0.41 3.22 -6.14
N ALA A 36 -0.77 2.65 -5.00
CA ALA A 36 -0.04 2.82 -3.75
C ALA A 36 1.39 2.26 -3.83
N LEU A 37 1.56 1.06 -4.40
CA LEU A 37 2.88 0.44 -4.58
C LEU A 37 3.76 1.26 -5.53
N GLN A 38 3.21 1.76 -6.64
CA GLN A 38 3.95 2.60 -7.56
C GLN A 38 4.41 3.90 -6.89
N SER A 39 3.50 4.57 -6.18
CA SER A 39 3.82 5.79 -5.42
C SER A 39 4.89 5.55 -4.35
N ALA A 40 4.85 4.40 -3.67
CA ALA A 40 5.85 4.02 -2.67
C ALA A 40 7.24 3.78 -3.28
N LYS A 41 7.32 3.14 -4.46
CA LYS A 41 8.57 2.97 -5.21
C LYS A 41 9.18 4.32 -5.60
N ASP A 42 8.37 5.22 -6.13
CA ASP A 42 8.83 6.55 -6.55
C ASP A 42 9.34 7.35 -5.34
N ARG A 43 8.63 7.29 -4.21
CA ARG A 43 9.07 7.90 -2.95
C ARG A 43 10.38 7.29 -2.45
N GLN A 44 10.53 5.97 -2.49
CA GLN A 44 11.77 5.26 -2.10
C GLN A 44 12.97 5.68 -2.97
N ALA A 45 12.75 5.96 -4.25
CA ALA A 45 13.78 6.51 -5.13
C ALA A 45 14.16 7.95 -4.74
N GLN A 46 13.19 8.82 -4.42
CA GLN A 46 13.49 10.18 -3.97
C GLN A 46 14.25 10.21 -2.64
N PHE A 47 13.92 9.34 -1.69
CA PHE A 47 14.68 9.24 -0.44
C PHE A 47 16.10 8.72 -0.65
N ALA A 48 16.34 7.88 -1.66
CA ALA A 48 17.69 7.45 -2.01
C ALA A 48 18.54 8.63 -2.53
N ILE A 49 17.95 9.49 -3.36
CA ILE A 49 18.59 10.74 -3.83
C ILE A 49 18.88 11.67 -2.65
N ALA A 50 17.92 11.83 -1.74
CA ALA A 50 18.10 12.66 -0.54
C ALA A 50 19.23 12.14 0.37
N LEU A 51 19.36 10.82 0.51
CA LEU A 51 20.46 10.21 1.26
C LEU A 51 21.81 10.48 0.60
N ASP A 52 21.92 10.37 -0.71
CA ASP A 52 23.17 10.68 -1.43
C ASP A 52 23.58 12.14 -1.22
N ALA A 53 22.64 13.08 -1.39
CA ALA A 53 22.88 14.50 -1.15
C ALA A 53 23.32 14.79 0.29
N ALA A 54 22.64 14.21 1.28
CA ALA A 54 22.98 14.39 2.69
C ALA A 54 24.36 13.77 3.03
N THR A 55 24.71 12.66 2.39
CA THR A 55 26.02 12.01 2.54
C THR A 55 27.14 12.92 2.03
N ASN A 56 26.97 13.50 0.85
CA ASN A 56 27.94 14.45 0.28
C ASN A 56 28.10 15.70 1.16
N SER A 57 27.01 16.25 1.68
CA SER A 57 27.05 17.40 2.60
C SER A 57 27.80 17.08 3.91
N ALA A 58 27.60 15.89 4.49
CA ALA A 58 28.31 15.46 5.69
C ALA A 58 29.81 15.23 5.45
N ILE A 59 30.19 14.68 4.28
CA ILE A 59 31.60 14.52 3.89
C ILE A 59 32.26 15.91 3.77
N LEU A 60 31.60 16.84 3.09
CA LEU A 60 32.10 18.19 2.87
C LEU A 60 32.26 18.95 4.20
N SER A 61 31.26 18.92 5.08
CA SER A 61 31.31 19.61 6.37
C SER A 61 32.41 19.03 7.27
N ARG A 62 32.62 17.70 7.24
CA ARG A 62 33.71 17.05 7.97
C ARG A 62 35.08 17.47 7.46
N SER A 63 35.24 17.64 6.15
CA SER A 63 36.47 18.16 5.55
C SER A 63 36.72 19.62 5.97
N GLN A 64 35.70 20.47 5.89
CA GLN A 64 35.81 21.87 6.30
C GLN A 64 36.13 22.03 7.79
N TYR A 65 35.51 21.20 8.65
CA TYR A 65 35.75 21.25 10.09
C TYR A 65 37.20 20.89 10.42
N ARG A 66 37.73 19.83 9.79
CA ARG A 66 39.14 19.43 9.92
C ARG A 66 40.12 20.50 9.42
N ALA A 67 39.72 21.26 8.41
CA ALA A 67 40.50 22.39 7.89
C ALA A 67 40.31 23.70 8.69
N GLY A 68 39.47 23.71 9.73
CA GLY A 68 39.15 24.90 10.52
C GLY A 68 38.28 25.94 9.79
N LEU A 69 37.63 25.55 8.69
CA LEU A 69 36.81 26.44 7.85
C LEU A 69 35.35 26.52 8.31
N THR A 70 34.91 25.61 9.19
CA THR A 70 33.57 25.63 9.79
C THR A 70 33.62 25.17 11.24
N ASP A 71 32.60 25.52 12.02
CA ASP A 71 32.45 25.08 13.40
C ASP A 71 31.83 23.68 13.55
N ILE A 72 31.95 23.12 14.77
CA ILE A 72 31.40 21.79 15.12
C ILE A 72 29.87 21.77 15.04
N THR A 73 29.19 22.90 15.26
CA THR A 73 27.73 23.00 15.17
C THR A 73 27.21 22.79 13.75
N THR A 74 27.93 23.30 12.75
CA THR A 74 27.63 23.09 11.33
C THR A 74 27.91 21.64 10.93
N LEU A 75 28.99 21.03 11.43
CA LEU A 75 29.24 19.60 11.25
C LEU A 75 28.08 18.76 11.81
N ASN A 76 27.71 18.99 13.07
CA ASN A 76 26.64 18.24 13.74
C ASN A 76 25.28 18.41 13.05
N THR A 77 24.98 19.60 12.52
CA THR A 77 23.76 19.83 11.73
C THR A 77 23.74 18.96 10.48
N ASN A 78 24.84 18.89 9.74
CA ASN A 78 24.94 18.05 8.55
C ASN A 78 24.92 16.54 8.87
N GLU A 79 25.56 16.13 9.96
CA GLU A 79 25.50 14.73 10.42
C GLU A 79 24.08 14.34 10.86
N SER A 80 23.36 15.24 11.54
CA SER A 80 21.96 15.04 11.91
C SER A 80 21.05 14.93 10.67
N ALA A 81 21.30 15.75 9.65
CA ALA A 81 20.59 15.66 8.37
C ALA A 81 20.86 14.33 7.65
N LEU A 82 22.10 13.83 7.66
CA LEU A 82 22.45 12.51 7.13
C LEU A 82 21.69 11.39 7.86
N LEU A 83 21.66 11.40 9.19
CA LEU A 83 20.91 10.42 9.97
C LEU A 83 19.40 10.47 9.67
N SER A 84 18.84 11.68 9.54
CA SER A 84 17.45 11.87 9.14
C SER A 84 17.16 11.27 7.75
N ALA A 85 18.06 11.49 6.78
CA ALA A 85 17.92 10.93 5.43
C ALA A 85 18.03 9.40 5.41
N GLN A 86 18.93 8.81 6.22
CA GLN A 86 19.03 7.36 6.38
C GLN A 86 17.72 6.76 6.94
N ASN A 87 17.17 7.38 7.98
CA ASN A 87 15.88 6.99 8.55
C ASN A 87 14.75 7.13 7.52
N GLY A 88 14.75 8.23 6.76
CA GLY A 88 13.78 8.46 5.68
C GLY A 88 13.79 7.36 4.62
N LEU A 89 14.97 6.96 4.14
CA LEU A 89 15.10 5.86 3.18
C LEU A 89 14.68 4.52 3.78
N SER A 90 15.01 4.27 5.05
CA SER A 90 14.58 3.05 5.75
C SER A 90 13.05 2.96 5.85
N ASN A 91 12.40 4.06 6.24
CA ASN A 91 10.94 4.13 6.31
C ASN A 91 10.30 3.98 4.92
N ALA A 92 10.85 4.61 3.89
CA ALA A 92 10.33 4.49 2.53
C ALA A 92 10.42 3.05 1.98
N ARG A 93 11.47 2.29 2.35
CA ARG A 93 11.57 0.86 2.03
C ARG A 93 10.51 0.04 2.76
N ALA A 94 10.24 0.35 4.03
CA ALA A 94 9.18 -0.30 4.81
C ALA A 94 7.80 -0.02 4.20
N ASP A 95 7.51 1.24 3.83
CA ASP A 95 6.27 1.64 3.16
C ASP A 95 6.07 0.88 1.85
N GLN A 96 7.13 0.75 1.03
CA GLN A 96 7.07 -0.02 -0.21
C GLN A 96 6.78 -1.51 0.04
N ALA A 97 7.42 -2.10 1.05
CA ALA A 97 7.18 -3.50 1.42
C ALA A 97 5.73 -3.70 1.90
N GLN A 98 5.20 -2.77 2.69
CA GLN A 98 3.80 -2.79 3.13
C GLN A 98 2.85 -2.66 1.95
N ALA A 99 3.11 -1.74 1.01
CA ALA A 99 2.29 -1.60 -0.20
C ALA A 99 2.28 -2.86 -1.06
N LEU A 100 3.41 -3.59 -1.12
CA LEU A 100 3.49 -4.88 -1.81
C LEU A 100 2.62 -5.94 -1.12
N VAL A 101 2.63 -5.99 0.21
CA VAL A 101 1.76 -6.90 0.99
C VAL A 101 0.28 -6.56 0.75
N GLN A 102 -0.08 -5.28 0.72
CA GLN A 102 -1.46 -4.87 0.44
C GLN A 102 -1.92 -5.29 -0.96
N LEU A 103 -1.05 -5.15 -1.98
CA LEU A 103 -1.34 -5.67 -3.32
C LEU A 103 -1.55 -7.19 -3.31
N TYR A 104 -0.73 -7.93 -2.57
CA TYR A 104 -0.89 -9.37 -2.44
C TYR A 104 -2.24 -9.74 -1.81
N LEU A 105 -2.67 -9.02 -0.78
CA LEU A 105 -3.98 -9.22 -0.15
C LEU A 105 -5.14 -8.86 -1.09
N ALA A 106 -5.06 -7.74 -1.80
CA ALA A 106 -6.08 -7.30 -2.76
C ALA A 106 -6.27 -8.29 -3.92
N LEU A 107 -5.19 -8.95 -4.36
CA LEU A 107 -5.23 -10.02 -5.36
C LEU A 107 -5.82 -11.34 -4.83
N GLY A 108 -6.28 -11.37 -3.58
CA GLY A 108 -6.90 -12.54 -2.96
C GLY A 108 -5.98 -13.33 -2.04
N GLY A 109 -4.78 -12.81 -1.72
CA GLY A 109 -3.96 -13.26 -0.60
C GLY A 109 -3.81 -14.77 -0.48
N GLY A 110 -3.35 -15.46 -1.53
CA GLY A 110 -3.28 -16.93 -1.54
C GLY A 110 -4.68 -17.56 -1.50
N TRP A 111 -5.43 -17.37 -2.57
CA TRP A 111 -6.78 -17.89 -2.76
C TRP A 111 -6.88 -19.41 -2.47
N ASP A 112 -7.77 -19.80 -1.55
CA ASP A 112 -8.22 -21.19 -1.39
C ASP A 112 -9.40 -21.44 -2.33
N SER A 113 -9.16 -22.25 -3.35
CA SER A 113 -10.15 -22.65 -4.36
C SER A 113 -11.35 -23.39 -3.81
N ASN A 114 -11.26 -23.87 -2.56
CA ASN A 114 -12.30 -24.67 -1.93
C ASN A 114 -13.35 -23.82 -1.18
N ALA A 115 -13.11 -22.52 -1.00
CA ALA A 115 -14.12 -21.61 -0.46
C ALA A 115 -15.06 -21.17 -1.59
N VAL A 116 -16.05 -22.01 -1.91
CA VAL A 116 -17.17 -21.59 -2.78
C VAL A 116 -17.88 -20.41 -2.10
N PRO A 117 -17.96 -19.22 -2.72
CA PRO A 117 -18.75 -18.12 -2.19
C PRO A 117 -20.19 -18.60 -2.00
N GLN A 118 -20.59 -18.84 -0.75
CA GLN A 118 -21.93 -19.31 -0.47
C GLN A 118 -22.89 -18.16 -0.70
N ALA A 119 -23.77 -18.32 -1.70
CA ALA A 119 -24.91 -17.44 -1.87
C ALA A 119 -25.70 -17.42 -0.54
N PRO A 120 -26.08 -16.24 -0.01
CA PRO A 120 -26.78 -16.14 1.26
C PRO A 120 -28.03 -17.03 1.20
N ALA A 121 -28.15 -17.94 2.17
CA ALA A 121 -29.21 -18.93 2.21
C ALA A 121 -30.57 -18.21 2.11
N ALA A 122 -31.37 -18.60 1.11
CA ALA A 122 -32.74 -18.15 0.98
C ALA A 122 -33.47 -18.49 2.28
N GLN A 123 -33.78 -17.47 3.09
CA GLN A 123 -34.58 -17.63 4.30
C GLN A 123 -36.00 -18.00 3.86
N LEU A 124 -36.29 -19.30 3.89
CA LEU A 124 -37.65 -19.81 3.72
C LEU A 124 -38.48 -19.34 4.93
N PRO A 125 -39.66 -18.73 4.71
CA PRO A 125 -40.58 -18.46 5.81
C PRO A 125 -40.94 -19.79 6.48
N ARG A 126 -40.75 -19.88 7.79
CA ARG A 126 -41.35 -20.99 8.56
C ARG A 126 -42.85 -20.75 8.64
N GLU A 127 -43.63 -21.77 8.28
CA GLU A 127 -45.08 -21.83 8.47
C GLU A 127 -45.48 -21.71 9.94
#